data_AF-A0A956ZGM9-F1
#
_entry.id   AF-A0A956ZGM9-F1
#
_cell.length_a   1.000
_cell.length_b   1.000
_cell.length_c   1.000
_cell.angle_alpha   90.00
_cell.angle_beta   90.00
_cell.angle_gamma   90.00
#
_symmetry.space_group_name_H-M   'P 1'
#
loop_
_entity.id
_entity.type
_entity.pdbx_description
1 polymer ?
#
loop_
_entity_poly.entity_id
_entity_poly.type
_entity_poly.pdbx_seq_one_letter_code
_entity_poly.pdbx_strand_id
1 'polypeptide(L)'
;DVKPSNIMMIKTEQNVNIVKLLDFGIAKVFRENTGGKNDQNITQTGDIFGSPFYMSPEQCKGENLDARSDIYSLGCVMYQALTGKRPFEGENAYKTIYLHVNIMPPSFGMVRPDLSLPKKLEAIVMKCLEKKPQNRYQEARELRLELERLAQENNEESEGWVTKQTKSGTFYAVHPTSGKEESAIVISVLKLLLHAGIIDNDAYARASHLDDTSTAGTSKWLVQSGFLDNKTLHAAVKCQALIERKVLKLEKAVIALNYCQRMRVGLDEALEELGWKI
;
A
#
# COMPACT_ATOMS: atom_id res chain seq x y z
N ASP A 1 -10.45 4.45 -20.21
CA ASP A 1 -11.58 3.67 -19.65
C ASP A 1 -11.09 2.89 -18.43
N VAL A 2 -10.60 3.61 -17.42
CA VAL A 2 -10.05 2.98 -16.20
C VAL A 2 -11.20 2.61 -15.28
N LYS A 3 -11.40 1.32 -15.05
CA LYS A 3 -12.44 0.75 -14.17
C LYS A 3 -12.03 -0.62 -13.67
N PRO A 4 -12.63 -1.15 -12.59
CA PRO A 4 -12.20 -2.42 -11.99
C PRO A 4 -12.25 -3.60 -12.97
N SER A 5 -13.24 -3.66 -13.86
CA SER A 5 -13.34 -4.74 -14.88
C SER A 5 -12.19 -4.76 -15.89
N ASN A 6 -11.44 -3.65 -16.01
CA ASN A 6 -10.33 -3.50 -16.93
C ASN A 6 -8.97 -3.62 -16.22
N ILE A 7 -8.95 -3.98 -14.92
CA ILE A 7 -7.73 -4.18 -14.13
C ILE A 7 -7.69 -5.63 -13.67
N MET A 8 -6.77 -6.41 -14.22
CA MET A 8 -6.65 -7.83 -13.93
C MET A 8 -5.48 -8.11 -13.00
N MET A 9 -5.74 -8.87 -11.94
CA MET A 9 -4.73 -9.40 -11.03
C MET A 9 -4.35 -10.82 -11.46
N ILE A 10 -3.07 -11.04 -11.76
CA ILE A 10 -2.54 -12.35 -12.12
C ILE A 10 -1.63 -12.83 -10.98
N LYS A 11 -1.97 -13.96 -10.38
CA LYS A 11 -1.11 -14.64 -9.41
C LYS A 11 -0.03 -15.40 -10.17
N THR A 12 1.24 -15.14 -9.88
CA THR A 12 2.32 -16.00 -10.35
C THR A 12 2.54 -17.15 -9.37
N GLU A 13 3.21 -18.21 -9.82
CA GLU A 13 3.64 -19.34 -8.98
C GLU A 13 4.53 -18.90 -7.80
N GLN A 14 5.07 -17.68 -7.86
CA GLN A 14 5.96 -17.08 -6.85
C GLN A 14 5.23 -16.15 -5.86
N ASN A 15 3.89 -16.21 -5.77
CA ASN A 15 3.07 -15.31 -4.96
C ASN A 15 3.23 -13.81 -5.28
N VAL A 16 3.77 -13.47 -6.45
CA VAL A 16 3.81 -12.08 -6.93
C VAL A 16 2.52 -11.80 -7.68
N ASN A 17 1.76 -10.82 -7.20
CA ASN A 17 0.59 -10.32 -7.93
C ASN A 17 1.05 -9.38 -9.05
N ILE A 18 0.87 -9.78 -10.31
CA ILE A 18 1.08 -8.90 -11.46
C ILE A 18 -0.25 -8.23 -11.80
N VAL A 19 -0.24 -6.89 -11.91
CA VAL A 19 -1.38 -6.11 -12.38
C VAL A 19 -1.27 -5.91 -13.89
N LYS A 20 -2.33 -6.23 -14.64
CA LYS A 20 -2.43 -5.93 -16.07
C LYS A 20 -3.65 -5.05 -16.34
N LEU A 21 -3.46 -4.04 -17.18
CA LEU A 21 -4.57 -3.28 -17.75
C LEU A 21 -5.07 -4.02 -18.98
N LEU A 22 -6.39 -4.18 -19.04
CA LEU A 22 -7.13 -4.71 -20.17
C LEU A 22 -7.82 -3.55 -20.87
N ASP A 23 -8.04 -3.71 -22.18
CA ASP A 23 -8.77 -2.75 -23.00
C ASP A 23 -8.21 -1.32 -22.93
N PHE A 24 -7.24 -1.04 -23.79
CA PHE A 24 -6.62 0.29 -23.92
C PHE A 24 -7.57 1.37 -24.48
N GLY A 25 -8.87 1.08 -24.57
CA GLY A 25 -9.90 2.03 -24.95
C GLY A 25 -9.74 2.49 -26.39
N ILE A 26 -10.40 1.82 -27.32
CA ILE A 26 -10.55 2.26 -28.73
C ILE A 26 -11.44 3.54 -28.82
N ALA A 27 -11.80 4.16 -27.71
CA ALA A 27 -12.72 5.31 -27.60
C ALA A 27 -12.22 6.62 -28.21
N LYS A 28 -11.04 6.66 -28.86
CA LYS A 28 -10.63 7.81 -29.67
C LYS A 28 -11.29 7.82 -31.06
N VAL A 29 -11.80 6.69 -31.55
CA VAL A 29 -12.26 6.54 -32.95
C VAL A 29 -13.67 7.08 -33.21
N PHE A 30 -14.51 7.26 -32.20
CA PHE A 30 -15.92 7.67 -32.43
C PHE A 30 -16.18 9.17 -32.45
N ARG A 31 -15.17 10.02 -32.20
CA ARG A 31 -15.32 11.48 -32.35
C ARG A 31 -14.82 12.03 -33.68
N GLU A 32 -13.91 11.34 -34.37
CA GLU A 32 -13.36 11.83 -35.65
C GLU A 32 -14.27 11.53 -36.86
N ASN A 33 -15.26 10.64 -36.75
CA ASN A 33 -16.14 10.27 -37.86
C ASN A 33 -17.53 10.93 -37.90
N THR A 34 -17.82 11.90 -37.02
CA THR A 34 -19.01 12.75 -37.14
C THR A 34 -18.61 14.22 -37.24
N GLY A 35 -17.98 14.55 -38.36
CA GLY A 35 -17.95 15.91 -38.87
C GLY A 35 -19.38 16.35 -39.23
N GLY A 36 -20.11 16.83 -38.24
CA GLY A 36 -21.49 17.28 -38.41
C GLY A 36 -21.91 18.15 -37.24
N LYS A 37 -22.22 19.42 -37.52
CA LYS A 37 -22.89 20.32 -36.59
C LYS A 37 -24.19 19.65 -36.10
N ASN A 38 -24.44 19.66 -34.78
CA ASN A 38 -25.69 19.30 -34.10
C ASN A 38 -26.02 17.82 -33.82
N ASP A 39 -25.12 17.04 -33.22
CA ASP A 39 -25.53 15.75 -32.61
C ASP A 39 -25.62 15.84 -31.09
N GLN A 40 -26.78 16.34 -30.62
CA GLN A 40 -27.31 16.08 -29.28
C GLN A 40 -27.81 14.62 -29.16
N ASN A 41 -26.97 13.63 -29.47
CA ASN A 41 -27.33 12.23 -29.27
C ASN A 41 -27.07 11.80 -27.82
N ILE A 42 -27.66 12.53 -26.87
CA ILE A 42 -28.18 11.92 -25.65
C ILE A 42 -29.51 11.31 -26.10
N THR A 43 -29.44 10.08 -26.62
CA THR A 43 -30.60 9.39 -27.16
C THR A 43 -31.70 9.32 -26.10
N GLN A 44 -32.88 9.80 -26.48
CA GLN A 44 -34.14 9.50 -25.83
C GLN A 44 -34.20 7.99 -25.55
N THR A 45 -34.69 7.62 -24.36
CA THR A 45 -34.86 6.25 -23.84
C THR A 45 -33.70 5.71 -23.01
N GLY A 46 -33.44 6.29 -21.83
CA GLY A 46 -32.95 5.59 -20.61
C GLY A 46 -31.59 4.86 -20.61
N ASP A 47 -31.02 4.57 -21.76
CA ASP A 47 -29.82 3.77 -21.95
C ASP A 47 -28.63 4.70 -22.14
N ILE A 48 -28.16 5.24 -21.02
CA ILE A 48 -26.76 5.66 -20.96
C ILE A 48 -25.95 4.37 -21.12
N PHE A 49 -25.31 4.21 -22.30
CA PHE A 49 -24.41 3.09 -22.59
C PHE A 49 -23.29 3.06 -21.53
N GLY A 50 -23.45 2.17 -20.55
CA GLY A 50 -22.51 1.95 -19.44
C GLY A 50 -22.86 2.71 -18.16
N SER A 51 -22.57 2.10 -17.00
CA SER A 51 -22.77 2.76 -15.72
C SER A 51 -21.67 3.82 -15.48
N PRO A 52 -22.01 5.08 -15.19
CA PRO A 52 -21.07 6.21 -15.20
C PRO A 52 -20.15 6.29 -13.97
N PHE A 53 -20.04 5.23 -13.17
CA PHE A 53 -19.43 5.21 -11.84
C PHE A 53 -17.94 5.61 -11.77
N TYR A 54 -17.24 5.60 -12.91
CA TYR A 54 -15.82 5.92 -13.00
C TYR A 54 -15.55 7.02 -14.05
N MET A 55 -16.59 7.68 -14.56
CA MET A 55 -16.43 8.76 -15.55
C MET A 55 -15.89 10.02 -14.89
N SER A 56 -14.98 10.71 -15.57
CA SER A 56 -14.52 12.02 -15.13
C SER A 56 -15.59 13.11 -15.35
N PRO A 57 -15.52 14.25 -14.63
CA PRO A 57 -16.42 15.40 -14.83
C PRO A 57 -16.44 15.91 -16.27
N GLU A 58 -15.27 15.96 -16.92
CA GLU A 58 -15.13 16.38 -18.31
C GLU A 58 -15.73 15.35 -19.29
N GLN A 59 -15.63 14.04 -19.01
CA GLN A 59 -16.35 13.01 -19.76
C GLN A 59 -17.87 13.17 -19.62
N CYS A 60 -18.35 13.40 -18.40
CA CYS A 60 -19.75 13.63 -18.10
C CYS A 60 -20.34 14.85 -18.83
N LYS A 61 -19.51 15.87 -19.08
CA LYS A 61 -19.90 17.09 -19.81
C LYS A 61 -19.64 17.01 -21.32
N GLY A 62 -19.01 15.95 -21.80
CA GLY A 62 -18.60 15.82 -23.20
C GLY A 62 -17.47 16.78 -23.61
N GLU A 63 -16.67 17.25 -22.66
CA GLU A 63 -15.51 18.14 -22.91
C GLU A 63 -14.34 17.37 -23.55
N ASN A 64 -13.25 18.07 -23.88
CA ASN A 64 -12.02 17.44 -24.36
C ASN A 64 -11.35 16.67 -23.23
N LEU A 65 -10.87 15.47 -23.53
CA LEU A 65 -10.24 14.59 -22.57
C LEU A 65 -8.72 14.63 -22.74
N ASP A 66 -8.01 14.53 -21.62
CA ASP A 66 -6.58 14.29 -21.58
C ASP A 66 -6.24 13.24 -20.51
N ALA A 67 -4.96 12.99 -20.27
CA ALA A 67 -4.49 11.98 -19.33
C ALA A 67 -5.04 12.16 -17.90
N ARG A 68 -5.47 13.38 -17.52
CA ARG A 68 -6.02 13.69 -16.20
C ARG A 68 -7.45 13.15 -16.03
N SER A 69 -8.13 12.80 -17.11
CA SER A 69 -9.39 12.05 -17.06
C SER A 69 -9.17 10.63 -16.53
N ASP A 70 -8.13 9.94 -17.00
CA ASP A 70 -7.79 8.60 -16.49
C ASP A 70 -7.30 8.65 -15.02
N ILE A 71 -6.62 9.73 -14.60
CA ILE A 71 -6.25 9.95 -13.19
C ILE A 71 -7.50 10.03 -12.29
N TYR A 72 -8.54 10.72 -12.75
CA TYR A 72 -9.80 10.79 -12.01
C TYR A 72 -10.46 9.41 -11.89
N SER A 73 -10.56 8.69 -13.01
CA SER A 73 -11.13 7.34 -13.03
C SER A 73 -10.34 6.37 -12.13
N LEU A 74 -9.01 6.47 -12.13
CA LEU A 74 -8.16 5.73 -11.19
C LEU A 74 -8.42 6.14 -9.73
N GLY A 75 -8.64 7.43 -9.46
CA GLY A 75 -9.10 7.93 -8.16
C GLY A 75 -10.38 7.25 -7.70
N CYS A 76 -11.37 7.08 -8.59
CA CYS A 76 -12.61 6.36 -8.28
C CYS A 76 -12.36 4.88 -7.95
N VAL A 77 -11.48 4.22 -8.72
CA VAL A 77 -11.08 2.82 -8.46
C VAL A 77 -10.39 2.69 -7.10
N MET A 78 -9.42 3.57 -6.79
CA MET A 78 -8.71 3.56 -5.51
C MET A 78 -9.67 3.79 -4.34
N TYR A 79 -10.57 4.77 -4.46
CA TYR A 79 -11.60 5.03 -3.45
C TYR A 79 -12.42 3.77 -3.16
N GLN A 80 -12.88 3.08 -4.21
CA GLN A 80 -13.66 1.85 -4.05
C GLN A 80 -12.85 0.69 -3.48
N ALA A 81 -11.61 0.52 -3.93
CA ALA A 81 -10.74 -0.53 -3.43
C ALA A 81 -10.44 -0.38 -1.93
N LEU A 82 -10.26 0.85 -1.46
CA LEU A 82 -9.94 1.16 -0.06
C LEU A 82 -11.17 1.10 0.85
N THR A 83 -12.31 1.64 0.41
CA THR A 83 -13.50 1.77 1.26
C THR A 83 -14.50 0.62 1.07
N GLY A 84 -14.42 -0.10 -0.04
CA GLY A 84 -15.42 -1.06 -0.50
C GLY A 84 -16.67 -0.41 -1.11
N LYS A 85 -16.76 0.91 -1.19
CA LYS A 85 -17.91 1.64 -1.76
C LYS A 85 -17.48 2.57 -2.88
N ARG A 86 -18.34 2.78 -3.87
CA ARG A 86 -18.07 3.77 -4.94
C ARG A 86 -18.08 5.19 -4.35
N PRO A 87 -17.29 6.13 -4.91
CA PRO A 87 -17.32 7.52 -4.46
C PRO A 87 -18.67 8.19 -4.73
N PHE A 88 -19.33 7.80 -5.83
CA PHE A 88 -20.62 8.34 -6.24
C PHE A 88 -21.53 7.22 -6.75
N GLU A 89 -22.75 7.19 -6.24
CA GLU A 89 -23.80 6.26 -6.67
C GLU A 89 -25.14 6.97 -6.49
N GLY A 90 -25.76 7.33 -7.60
CA GLY A 90 -27.10 7.92 -7.63
C GLY A 90 -28.15 6.87 -8.00
N GLU A 91 -29.41 7.18 -7.70
CA GLU A 91 -30.58 6.33 -8.03
C GLU A 91 -30.70 6.03 -9.54
N ASN A 92 -30.10 6.87 -10.37
CA ASN A 92 -30.00 6.67 -11.81
C ASN A 92 -28.69 7.27 -12.35
N ALA A 93 -28.43 7.02 -13.63
CA ALA A 93 -27.20 7.45 -14.29
C ALA A 93 -27.07 8.99 -14.36
N TYR A 94 -28.17 9.73 -14.58
CA TYR A 94 -28.14 11.20 -14.54
C TYR A 94 -27.74 11.73 -13.17
N LYS A 95 -28.27 11.15 -12.09
CA LYS A 95 -27.91 11.54 -10.71
C LYS A 95 -26.44 11.23 -10.43
N THR A 96 -25.94 10.09 -10.90
CA THR A 96 -24.52 9.72 -10.76
C THR A 96 -23.62 10.70 -11.51
N ILE A 97 -23.96 11.06 -12.74
CA ILE A 97 -23.28 12.09 -13.53
C ILE A 97 -23.28 13.44 -12.78
N TYR A 98 -24.43 13.84 -12.24
CA TYR A 98 -24.54 15.07 -11.46
C TYR A 98 -23.57 15.08 -10.26
N LEU A 99 -23.46 13.97 -9.53
CA LEU A 99 -22.54 13.82 -8.40
C LEU A 99 -21.08 13.94 -8.85
N HIS A 100 -20.70 13.26 -9.93
CA HIS A 100 -19.35 13.35 -10.50
C HIS A 100 -18.97 14.79 -10.84
N VAL A 101 -19.90 15.58 -11.40
CA VAL A 101 -19.64 16.96 -11.81
C VAL A 101 -19.62 17.94 -10.63
N ASN A 102 -20.49 17.77 -9.63
CA ASN A 102 -20.80 18.85 -8.68
C ASN A 102 -20.39 18.57 -7.23
N ILE A 103 -20.27 17.30 -6.82
CA ILE A 103 -20.18 16.94 -5.39
C ILE A 103 -18.85 16.25 -5.11
N MET A 104 -18.11 16.68 -4.09
CA MET A 104 -16.93 15.95 -3.62
C MET A 104 -17.34 14.64 -2.94
N PRO A 105 -16.55 13.56 -3.08
CA PRO A 105 -16.90 12.29 -2.47
C PRO A 105 -16.82 12.41 -0.93
N PRO A 106 -17.60 11.61 -0.18
CA PRO A 106 -17.48 11.57 1.27
C PRO A 106 -16.08 11.15 1.72
N SER A 107 -15.66 11.56 2.92
CA SER A 107 -14.39 11.11 3.48
C SER A 107 -14.40 9.61 3.79
N PHE A 108 -13.22 8.99 3.82
CA PHE A 108 -13.07 7.57 4.16
C PHE A 108 -13.66 7.27 5.54
N GLY A 109 -13.38 8.13 6.52
CA GLY A 109 -13.91 7.99 7.88
C GLY A 109 -15.44 8.13 7.99
N MET A 110 -16.08 8.87 7.08
CA MET A 110 -17.55 8.92 7.02
C MET A 110 -18.15 7.61 6.49
N VAL A 111 -17.49 6.96 5.54
CA VAL A 111 -18.03 5.78 4.86
C VAL A 111 -17.65 4.47 5.55
N ARG A 112 -16.46 4.43 6.13
CA ARG A 112 -15.83 3.29 6.81
C ARG A 112 -15.10 3.78 8.07
N PRO A 113 -15.84 4.18 9.12
CA PRO A 113 -15.24 4.61 10.39
C PRO A 113 -14.45 3.50 11.09
N ASP A 114 -14.69 2.25 10.72
CA ASP A 114 -14.00 1.05 11.21
C ASP A 114 -12.61 0.83 10.57
N LEU A 115 -12.29 1.54 9.49
CA LEU A 115 -10.98 1.45 8.84
C LEU A 115 -10.03 2.53 9.36
N SER A 116 -8.86 2.11 9.83
CA SER A 116 -7.73 3.01 10.10
C SER A 116 -6.84 3.11 8.85
N LEU A 117 -7.06 4.15 8.03
CA LEU A 117 -6.24 4.44 6.85
C LEU A 117 -5.43 5.73 7.07
N PRO A 118 -4.20 5.84 6.53
CA PRO A 118 -3.42 7.07 6.64
C PRO A 118 -4.14 8.26 6.02
N LYS A 119 -4.22 9.41 6.73
CA LYS A 119 -4.83 10.64 6.21
C LYS A 119 -4.18 11.13 4.92
N LYS A 120 -2.87 10.92 4.76
CA LYS A 120 -2.15 11.22 3.52
C LYS A 120 -2.68 10.39 2.33
N LEU A 121 -3.03 9.13 2.54
CA LEU A 121 -3.62 8.27 1.50
C LEU A 121 -4.97 8.84 1.03
N GLU A 122 -5.81 9.25 1.97
CA GLU A 122 -7.07 9.90 1.67
C GLU A 122 -6.85 11.19 0.86
N ALA A 123 -5.92 12.05 1.29
CA ALA A 123 -5.60 13.28 0.57
C ALA A 123 -5.17 13.03 -0.89
N ILE A 124 -4.34 12.00 -1.14
CA ILE A 124 -3.92 11.60 -2.49
C ILE A 124 -5.11 11.20 -3.35
N VAL A 125 -6.01 10.36 -2.82
CA VAL A 125 -7.21 9.91 -3.54
C VAL A 125 -8.17 11.08 -3.80
N MET A 126 -8.38 11.95 -2.80
CA MET A 126 -9.23 13.14 -2.94
C MET A 126 -8.69 14.11 -4.00
N LYS A 127 -7.37 14.29 -4.07
CA LYS A 127 -6.72 15.11 -5.11
C LYS A 127 -6.96 14.55 -6.52
N CYS A 128 -7.00 13.22 -6.69
CA CYS A 128 -7.36 12.62 -7.98
C CYS A 128 -8.83 12.93 -8.36
N LEU A 129 -9.71 13.05 -7.36
CA LEU A 129 -11.15 13.25 -7.52
C LEU A 129 -11.58 14.72 -7.57
N GLU A 130 -10.62 15.65 -7.61
CA GLU A 130 -10.86 17.06 -7.85
C GLU A 130 -11.65 17.29 -9.14
N LYS A 131 -12.60 18.22 -9.12
CA LYS A 131 -13.52 18.40 -10.26
C LYS A 131 -12.84 19.05 -11.45
N LYS A 132 -11.92 19.97 -11.17
CA LYS A 132 -11.13 20.69 -12.17
C LYS A 132 -9.85 19.91 -12.49
N PRO A 133 -9.58 19.54 -13.76
CA PRO A 133 -8.38 18.78 -14.13
C PRO A 133 -7.05 19.42 -13.66
N GLN A 134 -6.96 20.76 -13.65
CA GLN A 134 -5.77 21.48 -13.18
C GLN A 134 -5.48 21.32 -11.68
N ASN A 135 -6.46 20.90 -10.88
CA ASN A 135 -6.27 20.65 -9.45
C ASN A 135 -5.79 19.22 -9.14
N ARG A 136 -5.84 18.33 -10.14
CA ARG A 136 -5.40 16.94 -10.02
C ARG A 136 -3.87 16.84 -10.17
N TYR A 137 -3.34 15.64 -10.01
CA TYR A 137 -2.00 15.34 -10.54
C TYR A 137 -1.99 15.56 -12.05
N GLN A 138 -0.94 16.18 -12.56
CA GLN A 138 -0.87 16.52 -13.99
C GLN A 138 -0.39 15.31 -14.81
N GLU A 139 0.39 14.42 -14.18
CA GLU A 139 0.85 13.18 -14.78
C GLU A 139 0.66 11.98 -13.83
N ALA A 140 0.43 10.80 -14.39
CA ALA A 140 0.33 9.56 -13.60
C ALA A 140 1.63 9.25 -12.83
N ARG A 141 2.78 9.72 -13.33
CA ARG A 141 4.08 9.57 -12.65
C ARG A 141 4.11 10.33 -11.32
N GLU A 142 3.49 11.51 -11.24
CA GLU A 142 3.44 12.29 -10.00
C GLU A 142 2.62 11.55 -8.93
N LEU A 143 1.47 11.01 -9.33
CA LEU A 143 0.64 10.18 -8.45
C LEU A 143 1.42 8.95 -7.96
N ARG A 144 2.12 8.24 -8.86
CA ARG A 144 2.95 7.09 -8.51
C ARG A 144 4.02 7.47 -7.47
N LEU A 145 4.75 8.55 -7.70
CA LEU A 145 5.81 9.01 -6.78
C LEU A 145 5.25 9.33 -5.39
N GLU A 146 4.09 9.97 -5.31
CA GLU A 146 3.46 10.29 -4.03
C GLU A 146 2.97 9.04 -3.29
N LEU A 147 2.43 8.06 -4.01
CA LEU A 147 2.04 6.76 -3.44
C LEU A 147 3.26 5.94 -2.99
N GLU A 148 4.35 5.94 -3.77
CA GLU A 148 5.62 5.30 -3.39
C GLU A 148 6.23 5.96 -2.17
N ARG A 149 6.23 7.30 -2.12
CA ARG A 149 6.68 8.06 -0.97
C ARG A 149 5.82 7.76 0.24
N LEU A 150 4.49 7.68 0.13
CA LEU A 150 3.64 7.29 1.26
C LEU A 150 3.87 5.83 1.69
N ALA A 151 4.18 4.92 0.76
CA ALA A 151 4.52 3.55 1.10
C ALA A 151 5.88 3.48 1.82
N GLN A 152 6.86 4.29 1.39
CA GLN A 152 8.14 4.47 2.08
C GLN A 152 7.94 5.14 3.43
N GLU A 153 7.18 6.23 3.52
CA GLU A 153 6.81 6.90 4.76
C GLU A 153 5.94 6.02 5.65
N ASN A 154 5.16 5.04 5.18
CA ASN A 154 4.55 4.07 6.10
C ASN A 154 5.56 3.01 6.55
N ASN A 155 6.58 2.73 5.74
CA ASN A 155 7.72 1.91 6.14
C ASN A 155 8.72 2.67 7.04
N GLU A 156 8.75 4.01 6.97
CA GLU A 156 9.64 4.95 7.69
C GLU A 156 8.92 5.65 8.86
N GLU A 157 7.61 5.88 8.84
CA GLU A 157 6.75 6.19 10.02
C GLU A 157 6.47 4.90 10.81
N SER A 158 6.89 3.74 10.29
CA SER A 158 7.18 2.53 11.08
C SER A 158 8.56 2.61 11.78
N GLU A 159 9.29 3.72 11.69
CA GLU A 159 10.55 3.94 12.41
C GLU A 159 10.30 4.15 13.91
N GLY A 160 10.64 3.12 14.66
CA GLY A 160 11.58 3.34 15.74
C GLY A 160 13.02 2.98 15.35
N TRP A 161 13.24 2.13 14.34
CA TRP A 161 14.54 1.47 14.15
C TRP A 161 14.79 0.97 12.73
N VAL A 162 15.98 1.25 12.17
CA VAL A 162 16.43 0.77 10.85
C VAL A 162 17.37 -0.43 11.03
N THR A 163 17.05 -1.59 10.44
CA THR A 163 17.93 -2.77 10.47
C THR A 163 18.89 -2.82 9.27
N LYS A 164 20.19 -2.65 9.50
CA LYS A 164 21.28 -2.85 8.52
C LYS A 164 21.99 -4.17 8.81
N GLN A 165 22.60 -4.78 7.79
CA GLN A 165 23.49 -5.94 7.96
C GLN A 165 24.89 -5.59 7.46
N THR A 166 25.91 -5.82 8.28
CA THR A 166 27.31 -5.68 7.86
C THR A 166 27.79 -6.92 7.11
N LYS A 167 28.87 -6.78 6.33
CA LYS A 167 29.58 -7.91 5.69
C LYS A 167 30.16 -8.92 6.68
N SER A 168 30.20 -8.58 7.97
CA SER A 168 30.71 -9.43 9.04
C SER A 168 29.61 -10.28 9.70
N GLY A 169 28.39 -10.31 9.14
CA GLY A 169 27.28 -11.11 9.68
C GLY A 169 26.62 -10.52 10.93
N THR A 170 26.56 -9.20 11.08
CA THR A 170 25.90 -8.52 12.21
C THR A 170 24.71 -7.70 11.73
N PHE A 171 23.55 -7.87 12.37
CA PHE A 171 22.42 -6.95 12.23
C PHE A 171 22.59 -5.77 13.19
N TYR A 172 22.35 -4.56 12.70
CA TYR A 172 22.31 -3.31 13.44
C TYR A 172 20.93 -2.72 13.33
N ALA A 173 20.22 -2.58 14.44
CA ALA A 173 19.05 -1.74 14.54
C ALA A 173 19.50 -0.37 15.08
N VAL A 174 19.22 0.70 14.35
CA VAL A 174 19.54 2.07 14.79
C VAL A 174 18.27 2.89 14.97
N HIS A 175 18.11 3.50 16.14
CA HIS A 175 17.03 4.42 16.42
C HIS A 175 17.34 5.79 15.80
N PRO A 176 16.52 6.31 14.86
CA PRO A 176 16.88 7.45 14.03
C PRO A 176 17.00 8.76 14.80
N THR A 177 16.18 8.97 15.83
CA THR A 177 16.20 10.21 16.63
C THR A 177 17.11 10.17 17.86
N SER A 178 17.14 9.07 18.61
CA SER A 178 17.99 8.95 19.80
C SER A 178 19.44 8.51 19.49
N GLY A 179 19.69 8.01 18.27
CA GLY A 179 20.97 7.40 17.90
C GLY A 179 21.28 6.12 18.66
N LYS A 180 20.32 5.57 19.43
CA LYS A 180 20.51 4.33 20.18
C LYS A 180 20.68 3.18 19.18
N GLU A 181 21.71 2.39 19.36
CA GLU A 181 22.00 1.23 18.50
C GLU A 181 21.86 -0.06 19.29
N GLU A 182 21.21 -1.04 18.68
CA GLU A 182 21.21 -2.43 19.14
C GLU A 182 21.79 -3.28 18.03
N SER A 183 22.61 -4.26 18.38
CA SER A 183 23.20 -5.16 17.40
C SER A 183 23.16 -6.59 17.88
N ALA A 184 23.05 -7.51 16.93
CA ALA A 184 23.04 -8.94 17.20
C ALA A 184 23.63 -9.68 16.00
N ILE A 185 24.30 -10.80 16.27
CA ILE A 185 24.83 -11.66 15.20
C ILE A 185 23.66 -12.26 14.41
N VAL A 186 23.74 -12.22 13.09
CA VAL A 186 22.67 -12.68 12.17
C VAL A 186 22.23 -14.09 12.50
N ILE A 187 23.18 -15.01 12.69
CA ILE A 187 22.89 -16.42 13.02
C ILE A 187 22.07 -16.55 14.32
N SER A 188 22.35 -15.73 15.34
CA SER A 188 21.61 -15.76 16.60
C SER A 188 20.18 -15.26 16.42
N VAL A 189 19.98 -14.21 15.61
CA VAL A 189 18.65 -13.70 15.28
C VAL A 189 17.86 -14.72 14.45
N LEU A 190 18.48 -15.38 13.48
CA LEU A 190 17.85 -16.44 12.69
C LEU A 190 17.43 -17.62 13.58
N LYS A 191 18.28 -18.03 14.53
CA LYS A 191 17.92 -19.07 15.51
C LYS A 191 16.73 -18.62 16.35
N LEU A 192 16.69 -17.38 16.82
CA LEU A 192 15.58 -16.85 17.61
C LEU A 192 14.27 -16.86 16.80
N LEU A 193 14.31 -16.43 15.54
CA LEU A 193 13.15 -16.46 14.63
C LEU A 193 12.65 -17.89 14.38
N LEU A 194 13.57 -18.85 14.23
CA LEU A 194 13.26 -20.27 14.10
C LEU A 194 12.59 -20.82 15.38
N HIS A 195 13.14 -20.50 16.55
CA HIS A 195 12.54 -20.88 17.83
C HIS A 195 11.16 -20.25 18.05
N ALA A 196 10.94 -19.04 17.53
CA ALA A 196 9.65 -18.37 17.58
C ALA A 196 8.63 -18.94 16.58
N GLY A 197 9.04 -19.83 15.67
CA GLY A 197 8.19 -20.38 14.61
C GLY A 197 7.86 -19.35 13.50
N ILE A 198 8.61 -18.25 13.43
CA ILE A 198 8.40 -17.18 12.43
C ILE A 198 9.03 -17.58 11.09
N ILE A 199 10.12 -18.35 11.13
CA ILE A 199 10.74 -18.97 9.96
C ILE A 199 10.82 -20.49 10.18
N ASP A 200 10.81 -21.26 9.10
CA ASP A 200 11.00 -22.71 9.14
C ASP A 200 12.48 -23.12 8.94
N ASN A 201 12.76 -24.42 8.99
CA ASN A 201 14.12 -24.95 8.83
C ASN A 201 14.72 -24.66 7.44
N ASP A 202 13.89 -24.66 6.40
CA ASP A 202 14.33 -24.41 5.02
C ASP A 202 14.71 -22.93 4.85
N ALA A 203 13.88 -22.04 5.39
CA ALA A 203 14.14 -20.62 5.43
C ALA A 203 15.38 -20.30 6.27
N TYR A 204 15.56 -20.96 7.42
CA TYR A 204 16.76 -20.84 8.24
C TYR A 204 18.02 -21.27 7.48
N ALA A 205 18.01 -22.45 6.85
CA ALA A 205 19.16 -22.96 6.10
C ALA A 205 19.53 -22.01 4.95
N ARG A 206 18.53 -21.55 4.19
CA ARG A 206 18.74 -20.60 3.10
C ARG A 206 19.26 -19.26 3.61
N ALA A 207 18.66 -18.70 4.65
CA ALA A 207 19.06 -17.42 5.22
C ALA A 207 20.49 -17.43 5.78
N SER A 208 20.91 -18.58 6.33
CA SER A 208 22.25 -18.80 6.89
C SER A 208 23.35 -18.86 5.83
N HIS A 209 22.98 -19.15 4.58
CA HIS A 209 23.90 -19.26 3.44
C HIS A 209 23.78 -18.10 2.44
N LEU A 210 22.92 -17.11 2.72
CA LEU A 210 22.86 -15.89 1.91
C LEU A 210 24.17 -15.11 2.08
N ASP A 211 24.91 -15.04 0.97
CA ASP A 211 26.29 -14.59 0.86
C ASP A 211 26.56 -13.22 1.53
N ASP A 212 27.63 -13.16 2.34
CA ASP A 212 28.11 -12.01 3.15
C ASP A 212 28.60 -10.81 2.30
N THR A 213 28.48 -10.90 0.97
CA THR A 213 29.02 -9.93 0.02
C THR A 213 28.12 -8.70 -0.19
N SER A 214 26.81 -8.81 0.09
CA SER A 214 25.85 -7.70 0.02
C SER A 214 25.38 -7.25 1.40
N THR A 215 25.61 -5.99 1.76
CA THR A 215 25.03 -5.38 2.96
C THR A 215 23.50 -5.42 2.83
N ALA A 216 22.83 -6.15 3.73
CA ALA A 216 21.39 -6.40 3.80
C ALA A 216 20.81 -7.58 2.99
N GLY A 217 21.61 -8.52 2.50
CA GLY A 217 21.10 -9.70 1.78
C GLY A 217 20.08 -10.52 2.57
N THR A 218 20.41 -10.90 3.80
CA THR A 218 19.55 -11.76 4.63
C THR A 218 18.30 -11.01 5.11
N SER A 219 18.45 -9.77 5.61
CA SER A 219 17.31 -8.97 6.10
C SER A 219 16.32 -8.66 4.97
N LYS A 220 16.82 -8.22 3.81
CA LYS A 220 15.98 -7.91 2.65
C LYS A 220 15.25 -9.16 2.17
N TRP A 221 15.92 -10.30 2.11
CA TRP A 221 15.31 -11.55 1.68
C TRP A 221 14.18 -12.01 2.63
N LEU A 222 14.39 -11.96 3.95
CA LEU A 222 13.38 -12.34 4.94
C LEU A 222 12.09 -11.52 4.80
N VAL A 223 12.23 -10.20 4.63
CA VAL A 223 11.10 -9.28 4.52
C VAL A 223 10.41 -9.40 3.16
N GLN A 224 11.17 -9.47 2.06
CA GLN A 224 10.61 -9.61 0.71
C GLN A 224 9.93 -10.96 0.46
N SER A 225 10.39 -12.01 1.14
CA SER A 225 9.75 -13.34 1.09
C SER A 225 8.47 -13.42 1.93
N GLY A 226 8.16 -12.38 2.72
CA GLY A 226 6.92 -12.30 3.49
C GLY A 226 6.92 -13.09 4.79
N PHE A 227 8.05 -13.66 5.24
CA PHE A 227 8.15 -14.37 6.51
C PHE A 227 7.83 -13.44 7.70
N LEU A 228 8.36 -12.22 7.65
CA LEU A 228 8.16 -11.22 8.68
C LEU A 228 8.24 -9.80 8.11
N ASP A 229 7.74 -8.83 8.86
CA ASP A 229 7.93 -7.41 8.52
C ASP A 229 9.18 -6.81 9.18
N ASN A 230 9.52 -5.58 8.81
CA ASN A 230 10.65 -4.86 9.38
C ASN A 230 10.53 -4.67 10.91
N LYS A 231 9.31 -4.51 11.44
CA LYS A 231 9.07 -4.32 12.88
C LYS A 231 9.46 -5.57 13.67
N THR A 232 9.08 -6.73 13.16
CA THR A 232 9.39 -8.03 13.76
C THR A 232 10.87 -8.37 13.59
N LEU A 233 11.48 -8.01 12.47
CA LEU A 233 12.93 -8.19 12.28
C LEU A 233 13.71 -7.37 13.30
N HIS A 234 13.33 -6.10 13.45
CA HIS A 234 13.92 -5.24 14.44
C HIS A 234 13.67 -5.78 15.87
N ALA A 235 12.44 -6.16 16.20
CA ALA A 235 12.15 -6.77 17.50
C ALA A 235 13.02 -8.00 17.76
N ALA A 236 13.32 -8.81 16.75
CA ALA A 236 14.20 -9.97 16.88
C ALA A 236 15.65 -9.58 17.18
N VAL A 237 16.18 -8.55 16.51
CA VAL A 237 17.51 -7.99 16.81
C VAL A 237 17.56 -7.48 18.25
N LYS A 238 16.56 -6.70 18.67
CA LYS A 238 16.51 -6.12 20.02
C LYS A 238 16.31 -7.18 21.10
N CYS A 239 15.42 -8.15 20.88
CA CYS A 239 15.25 -9.31 21.75
C CYS A 239 16.57 -10.06 21.92
N GLN A 240 17.29 -10.32 20.83
CA GLN A 240 18.56 -11.02 20.87
C GLN A 240 19.62 -10.23 21.67
N ALA A 241 19.72 -8.91 21.47
CA ALA A 241 20.60 -8.06 22.25
C ALA A 241 20.24 -8.06 23.76
N LEU A 242 18.95 -8.06 24.11
CA LEU A 242 18.48 -8.13 25.49
C LEU A 242 18.72 -9.52 26.12
N ILE A 243 18.63 -10.60 25.35
CA ILE A 243 18.97 -11.96 25.79
C ILE A 243 20.47 -12.04 26.10
N GLU A 244 21.33 -11.50 25.24
CA GLU A 244 22.79 -11.48 25.45
C GLU A 244 23.17 -10.68 26.70
N ARG A 245 22.45 -9.60 26.99
CA ARG A 245 22.58 -8.82 28.23
C ARG A 245 21.93 -9.47 29.46
N LYS A 246 21.28 -10.64 29.31
CA LYS A 246 20.52 -11.36 30.36
C LYS A 246 19.37 -10.55 30.96
N VAL A 247 18.85 -9.59 30.20
CA VAL A 247 17.75 -8.71 30.58
C VAL A 247 16.40 -9.34 30.19
N LEU A 248 16.37 -10.07 29.07
CA LEU A 248 15.18 -10.77 28.57
C LEU A 248 15.42 -12.27 28.49
N LYS A 249 14.49 -13.08 29.03
CA LYS A 249 14.51 -14.55 28.87
C LYS A 249 14.05 -14.94 27.47
N LEU A 250 14.62 -16.02 26.94
CA LEU A 250 14.27 -16.57 25.61
C LEU A 250 12.77 -16.82 25.45
N GLU A 251 12.12 -17.43 26.45
CA GLU A 251 10.69 -17.74 26.44
C GLU A 251 9.83 -16.48 26.26
N LYS A 252 10.18 -15.41 26.98
CA LYS A 252 9.50 -14.11 26.86
C LYS A 252 9.79 -13.45 25.51
N ALA A 253 11.01 -13.54 25.00
CA ALA A 253 11.34 -13.03 23.67
C ALA A 253 10.51 -13.71 22.57
N VAL A 254 10.34 -15.04 22.64
CA VAL A 254 9.49 -15.78 21.68
C VAL A 254 8.04 -15.29 21.70
N ILE A 255 7.48 -15.09 22.89
CA ILE A 255 6.11 -14.57 23.05
C ILE A 255 6.00 -13.14 22.49
N ALA A 256 6.93 -12.26 22.86
CA ALA A 256 6.93 -10.88 22.38
C ALA A 256 7.07 -10.81 20.85
N LEU A 257 7.92 -11.66 20.25
CA LEU A 257 8.08 -11.71 18.80
C LEU A 257 6.83 -12.19 18.08
N ASN A 258 6.15 -13.22 18.60
CA ASN A 258 4.87 -13.65 18.06
C ASN A 258 3.80 -12.56 18.16
N TYR A 259 3.81 -11.77 19.25
CA TYR A 259 2.94 -10.62 19.40
C TYR A 259 3.25 -9.53 18.35
N CYS A 260 4.53 -9.15 18.20
CA CYS A 260 4.98 -8.20 17.18
C CYS A 260 4.54 -8.63 15.77
N GLN A 261 4.75 -9.89 15.40
CA GLN A 261 4.38 -10.44 14.10
C GLN A 261 2.86 -10.39 13.86
N ARG A 262 2.06 -10.75 14.87
CA ARG A 262 0.60 -10.81 14.75
C ARG A 262 -0.03 -9.42 14.71
N MET A 263 0.44 -8.52 15.58
CA MET A 263 -0.15 -7.19 15.78
C MET A 263 0.52 -6.11 14.91
N ARG A 264 1.63 -6.43 14.23
CA ARG A 264 2.40 -5.49 13.39
C ARG A 264 2.93 -4.30 14.20
N VAL A 265 3.42 -4.58 15.42
CA VAL A 265 3.93 -3.60 16.39
C VAL A 265 5.41 -3.83 16.72
N GLY A 266 6.08 -2.82 17.28
CA GLY A 266 7.46 -2.93 17.74
C GLY A 266 7.60 -3.67 19.08
N LEU A 267 8.84 -3.94 19.49
CA LEU A 267 9.09 -4.65 20.75
C LEU A 267 8.63 -3.86 21.98
N ASP A 268 8.88 -2.54 22.03
CA ASP A 268 8.55 -1.74 23.23
C ASP A 268 7.04 -1.72 23.49
N GLU A 269 6.25 -1.50 22.44
CA GLU A 269 4.78 -1.58 22.49
C GLU A 269 4.31 -3.00 22.87
N ALA A 270 4.91 -4.04 22.30
CA ALA A 270 4.59 -5.41 22.68
C ALA A 270 4.88 -5.69 24.17
N LEU A 271 6.00 -5.19 24.71
CA LEU A 271 6.34 -5.36 26.11
C LEU A 271 5.39 -4.61 27.04
N GLU A 272 4.99 -3.40 26.66
CA GLU A 272 4.00 -2.60 27.40
C GLU A 272 2.64 -3.32 27.47
N GLU A 273 2.13 -3.77 26.31
CA GLU A 273 0.86 -4.52 26.21
C GLU A 273 0.90 -5.86 26.95
N LEU A 274 2.06 -6.53 26.96
CA LEU A 274 2.27 -7.77 27.73
C LEU A 274 2.50 -7.52 29.23
N GLY A 275 2.53 -6.26 29.66
CA GLY A 275 2.74 -5.87 31.06
C GLY A 275 4.16 -6.15 31.57
N TRP A 276 5.16 -6.20 30.70
CA TRP A 276 6.55 -6.50 31.03
C TRP A 276 7.40 -5.24 31.04
N LYS A 277 7.92 -4.88 32.22
CA LYS A 277 8.96 -3.86 32.35
C LYS A 277 10.33 -4.53 32.28
N ILE A 278 11.14 -4.08 31.32
CA ILE A 278 12.45 -4.64 30.97
C ILE A 278 13.50 -3.55 31.05
#